data_AF-A0A1T1HM61-F1
#
_entry.id   AF-A0A1T1HM61-F1
#
_cell.length_a   1.000
_cell.length_b   1.000
_cell.length_c   1.000
_cell.angle_alpha   90.00
_cell.angle_beta   90.00
_cell.angle_gamma   90.00
#
_symmetry.space_group_name_H-M   'P 1'
#
loop_
_entity.id
_entity.type
_entity.pdbx_description
1 polymer ?
#
loop_
_entity_poly.entity_id
_entity_poly.type
_entity_poly.pdbx_seq_one_letter_code
_entity_poly.pdbx_strand_id
1 'polypeptide(L)' 'MEAGKNSIAYRIWGLEHLHYGILCKAEYDLAILTADKLYEEGKVSRDEYLEMIRLACGALAGS' A
#
# COMPACT_ATOMS: atom_id res chain seq x y z
N MET A 1 -5.48 6.44 19.95
CA MET A 1 -6.13 5.43 19.10
C MET A 1 -5.04 4.51 18.60
N GLU A 2 -4.90 3.32 19.20
CA GLU A 2 -3.94 2.32 18.73
C GLU A 2 -4.71 1.04 18.42
N ALA A 3 -4.95 0.83 17.14
CA ALA A 3 -5.36 -0.45 16.57
C ALA A 3 -4.51 -0.69 15.32
N GLY A 4 -3.19 -0.78 15.48
CA GLY A 4 -2.32 -1.23 14.40
C GLY A 4 -2.33 -2.75 14.34
N LYS A 5 -3.26 -3.36 13.57
CA LYS A 5 -3.29 -4.81 13.29
C LYS A 5 -3.91 -5.14 11.92
N ASN A 6 -3.48 -4.44 10.86
CA ASN A 6 -3.74 -4.74 9.45
C ASN A 6 -5.21 -4.89 9.10
N SER A 7 -5.87 -3.75 8.97
CA SER A 7 -7.19 -3.56 8.37
C SER A 7 -7.38 -4.44 7.13
N ILE A 8 -8.62 -4.86 6.88
CA ILE A 8 -8.96 -5.69 5.72
C ILE A 8 -8.53 -4.98 4.42
N ALA A 9 -8.67 -3.66 4.36
CA ALA A 9 -8.25 -2.84 3.23
C ALA A 9 -6.74 -2.93 2.98
N TYR A 10 -5.90 -2.82 4.01
CA TYR A 10 -4.45 -3.00 3.89
C TYR A 10 -4.09 -4.38 3.32
N ARG A 11 -4.73 -5.44 3.81
CA ARG A 11 -4.44 -6.82 3.37
C ARG A 11 -4.84 -7.06 1.91
N ILE A 12 -6.01 -6.56 1.51
CA ILE A 12 -6.49 -6.65 0.13
C ILE A 12 -5.54 -5.89 -0.80
N TRP A 13 -5.17 -4.67 -0.45
CA TRP A 13 -4.22 -3.87 -1.22
C TRP A 13 -2.89 -4.61 -1.43
N GLY A 14 -2.34 -5.23 -0.37
CA GLY A 14 -1.09 -6.00 -0.49
C GLY A 14 -1.20 -7.20 -1.43
N LEU A 15 -2.34 -7.90 -1.42
CA LEU A 15 -2.61 -9.01 -2.34
C LEU A 15 -2.80 -8.52 -3.79
N GLU A 16 -3.43 -7.38 -4.00
CA GLU A 16 -3.67 -6.85 -5.34
C GLU A 16 -2.40 -6.26 -5.96
N HIS A 17 -1.58 -5.58 -5.17
CA HIS A 17 -0.50 -4.75 -5.67
C HIS A 17 0.91 -5.29 -5.41
N LEU A 18 1.13 -6.22 -4.47
CA LEU A 18 2.49 -6.68 -4.12
C LEU A 18 2.73 -8.17 -4.37
N HIS A 19 1.74 -8.91 -4.89
CA HIS A 19 1.82 -10.38 -5.02
C HIS A 19 2.99 -10.88 -5.88
N TYR A 20 3.42 -10.09 -6.87
CA TYR A 20 4.50 -10.46 -7.80
C TYR A 20 5.87 -9.88 -7.43
N GLY A 21 5.99 -9.18 -6.30
CA GLY A 21 7.25 -8.75 -5.68
C GLY A 21 8.01 -7.60 -6.35
N ILE A 22 7.91 -7.45 -7.68
CA ILE A 22 8.51 -6.35 -8.43
C ILE A 22 7.43 -5.60 -9.21
N LEU A 23 7.36 -4.29 -8.98
CA LEU A 23 6.47 -3.38 -9.69
C LEU A 23 7.23 -2.63 -10.78
N CYS A 24 6.61 -2.51 -11.95
CA CYS A 24 6.96 -1.47 -12.91
C CYS A 24 6.41 -0.11 -12.44
N LYS A 25 6.85 0.97 -13.08
CA LYS A 25 6.44 2.34 -12.73
C LYS A 25 4.91 2.52 -12.70
N ALA A 26 4.19 1.95 -13.67
CA ALA A 26 2.73 2.07 -13.73
C ALA A 26 2.03 1.30 -12.59
N GLU A 27 2.54 0.14 -12.22
CA GLU A 27 2.00 -0.66 -11.11
C GLU A 27 2.28 0.02 -9.77
N TYR A 28 3.46 0.63 -9.62
CA TYR A 28 3.81 1.47 -8.48
C TYR A 28 2.86 2.66 -8.37
N ASP A 29 2.68 3.45 -9.43
CA ASP A 29 1.81 4.63 -9.42
C ASP A 29 0.37 4.24 -9.04
N LEU A 30 -0.12 3.10 -9.55
CA LEU A 30 -1.43 2.57 -9.18
C LEU A 30 -1.50 2.14 -7.71
N ALA A 31 -0.45 1.49 -7.19
CA ALA A 31 -0.39 1.07 -5.80
C ALA A 31 -0.43 2.27 -4.85
N ILE A 32 0.27 3.37 -5.19
CA ILE A 32 0.27 4.62 -4.42
C ILE A 32 -1.12 5.29 -4.45
N LEU A 33 -1.72 5.44 -5.64
CA LEU A 33 -3.05 6.04 -5.77
C LEU A 33 -4.12 5.28 -4.98
N THR A 34 -4.08 3.95 -5.00
CA THR A 34 -5.00 3.14 -4.20
C THR A 34 -4.73 3.30 -2.69
N ALA A 35 -3.46 3.39 -2.27
CA ALA A 35 -3.11 3.62 -0.88
C ALA A 35 -3.60 4.99 -0.37
N ASP A 36 -3.43 6.05 -1.16
CA ASP A 36 -3.92 7.39 -0.85
C ASP A 36 -5.45 7.38 -0.65
N LYS A 37 -6.18 6.79 -1.60
CA LYS A 37 -7.64 6.69 -1.52
C LYS A 37 -8.09 5.94 -0.26
N LEU A 38 -7.45 4.83 0.09
CA LEU A 38 -7.80 4.06 1.28
C LEU A 38 -7.56 4.85 2.57
N TYR A 39 -6.53 5.69 2.60
CA TYR A 39 -6.25 6.56 3.75
C TYR A 39 -7.25 7.72 3.85
N GLU A 40 -7.57 8.38 2.74
CA GLU A 40 -8.59 9.45 2.69
C GLU A 40 -9.97 8.96 3.11
N GLU A 41 -10.33 7.74 2.73
CA GLU A 41 -11.59 7.09 3.14
C GLU A 41 -11.58 6.60 4.60
N GLY A 42 -10.46 6.75 5.33
CA GLY A 42 -10.29 6.29 6.71
C GLY A 42 -10.31 4.76 6.86
N LYS A 43 -10.09 4.02 5.76
CA LYS A 43 -10.10 2.55 5.75
C LYS A 43 -8.80 1.94 6.25
N VAL A 44 -7.72 2.71 6.18
CA VAL A 44 -6.41 2.36 6.75
C VAL A 44 -5.97 3.45 7.71
N SER A 45 -5.24 3.07 8.75
CA SER A 45 -4.60 4.02 9.67
C SER A 45 -3.42 4.73 9.00
N ARG A 46 -2.93 5.81 9.62
CA ARG A 46 -1.72 6.50 9.16
C ARG A 46 -0.50 5.58 9.10
N ASP A 47 -0.34 4.70 10.09
CA ASP A 47 0.80 3.79 10.14
C ASP A 47 0.73 2.74 9.02
N GLU A 48 -0.46 2.20 8.77
CA GLU A 48 -0.71 1.29 7.64
C GLU A 48 -0.44 1.97 6.30
N TYR A 49 -0.92 3.20 6.12
CA TYR A 49 -0.63 3.99 4.92
C TYR A 49 0.88 4.16 4.71
N LEU A 50 1.62 4.60 5.73
CA LEU A 50 3.07 4.76 5.64
C LEU A 50 3.79 3.45 5.32
N GLU A 51 3.30 2.34 5.83
CA GLU A 51 3.83 1.01 5.50
C GLU A 51 3.54 0.61 4.05
N MET A 52 2.32 0.85 3.55
CA MET A 52 1.95 0.62 2.15
C MET A 52 2.89 1.39 1.20
N ILE A 53 3.15 2.67 1.48
CA ILE A 53 4.09 3.48 0.69
C ILE A 53 5.51 2.87 0.73
N ARG A 54 6.00 2.48 1.91
CA ARG A 54 7.33 1.85 2.04
C ARG A 54 7.43 0.54 1.25
N LEU A 55 6.40 -0.30 1.30
CA LEU A 55 6.37 -1.57 0.57
C LEU A 55 6.33 -1.35 -0.95
N ALA A 56 5.50 -0.41 -1.43
CA ALA A 56 5.44 -0.07 -2.85
C ALA A 56 6.79 0.49 -3.35
N CYS A 57 7.43 1.37 -2.59
CA CYS A 57 8.77 1.89 -2.93
C CYS A 57 9.81 0.77 -2.97
N GLY A 58 9.78 -0.15 -2.00
CA GLY A 58 10.70 -1.30 -1.96
C GLY A 58 10.48 -2.29 -3.11
N ALA A 59 9.26 -2.38 -3.64
CA ALA A 59 8.91 -3.25 -4.75
C ALA A 59 9.20 -2.63 -6.13
N LEU A 60 9.44 -1.31 -6.23
CA LEU A 60 9.76 -0.67 -7.50
C LEU A 60 11.15 -1.09 -7.99
N ALA A 61 11.22 -1.93 -9.03
CA ALA A 61 12.51 -2.28 -9.63
C ALA A 61 13.11 -1.09 -10.38
N GLY A 62 14.32 -0.70 -9.97
CA GLY A 62 15.10 0.35 -10.60
C GLY A 62 15.54 1.50 -9.69
N SER A 63 15.51 1.33 -8.36
CA SER A 63 16.20 2.25 -7.42
C SER A 63 17.69 1.98 -7.36
#